data_AF-A0A661D5D6-F1
#
_entry.id   AF-A0A661D5D6-F1
#
_cell.length_a   1.000
_cell.length_b   1.000
_cell.length_c   1.000
_cell.angle_alpha   90.00
_cell.angle_beta   90.00
_cell.angle_gamma   90.00
#
_symmetry.space_group_name_H-M   'P 1'
#
loop_
_entity.id
_entity.type
_entity.pdbx_description
1 polymer ?
#
loop_
_entity_poly.entity_id
_entity_poly.type
_entity_poly.pdbx_seq_one_letter_code
_entity_poly.pdbx_strand_id
1 'polypeptide(L)'
;MSSLTFTLKSSPAQRIDCSLLTPDLLTDKSVTDIAAIELVTGNSTERVDSLFDILGDDASNIKFVNSTDKLDFIGRNMTLGKISVDGNVGGYLGLFLDGGQIEVTGDTGVYTACEMKSGQIKINGNAGEFVGGARPGYKNGMTGGIVIVT
;
A
#
# COMPACT_ATOMS: atom_id res chain seq x y z
N MET A 1 3.57 -15.12 -15.97
CA MET A 1 2.64 -14.30 -15.18
C MET A 1 3.41 -13.08 -14.75
N SER A 2 2.93 -11.90 -15.16
CA SER A 2 3.64 -10.65 -14.94
C SER A 2 2.99 -9.95 -13.75
N SER A 3 3.79 -9.49 -12.79
CA SER A 3 3.31 -8.75 -11.62
C SER A 3 2.40 -7.59 -12.02
N LEU A 4 1.25 -7.44 -11.35
CA LEU A 4 0.34 -6.31 -11.56
C LEU A 4 1.04 -5.02 -11.12
N THR A 5 1.45 -4.23 -12.10
CA THR A 5 2.28 -3.05 -11.93
C THR A 5 1.44 -1.79 -12.11
N PHE A 6 1.39 -0.96 -11.08
CA PHE A 6 0.79 0.37 -11.09
C PHE A 6 1.90 1.41 -11.20
N THR A 7 1.98 2.07 -12.35
CA THR A 7 2.95 3.15 -12.58
C THR A 7 2.27 4.49 -12.42
N LEU A 8 2.69 5.29 -11.45
CA LEU A 8 2.10 6.61 -11.22
C LEU A 8 2.41 7.54 -12.42
N LYS A 9 1.37 8.06 -13.07
CA LYS A 9 1.49 8.92 -14.26
C LYS A 9 2.00 10.32 -13.95
N SER A 10 1.54 10.87 -12.83
CA SER A 10 1.84 12.23 -12.42
C SER A 10 1.88 12.34 -10.90
N SER A 11 2.70 13.24 -10.38
CA SER A 11 2.76 13.50 -8.94
C SER A 11 1.42 14.07 -8.49
N PRO A 12 0.65 13.36 -7.64
CA PRO A 12 -0.67 13.82 -7.25
C PRO A 12 -0.55 15.09 -6.43
N ALA A 13 -1.48 16.03 -6.63
CA ALA A 13 -1.51 17.26 -5.84
C ALA A 13 -1.91 16.96 -4.38
N GLN A 14 -2.86 16.05 -4.20
CA GLN A 14 -3.42 15.63 -2.92
C GLN A 14 -2.96 14.21 -2.54
N ARG A 15 -3.22 13.82 -1.29
CA ARG A 15 -3.01 12.44 -0.81
C ARG A 15 -4.06 11.51 -1.40
N ILE A 16 -3.63 10.32 -1.81
CA ILE A 16 -4.47 9.28 -2.41
C ILE A 16 -4.59 8.14 -1.41
N ASP A 17 -5.82 7.70 -1.14
CA ASP A 17 -6.11 6.50 -0.37
C ASP A 17 -6.01 5.26 -1.28
N CYS A 18 -4.97 4.46 -1.09
CA CYS A 18 -4.72 3.22 -1.83
C CYS A 18 -5.23 1.96 -1.10
N SER A 19 -6.13 2.10 -0.12
CA SER A 19 -6.66 0.96 0.64
C SER A 19 -7.40 -0.09 -0.20
N LEU A 20 -7.90 0.30 -1.38
CA LEU A 20 -8.57 -0.61 -2.31
C LEU A 20 -7.61 -1.40 -3.21
N LEU A 21 -6.33 -1.03 -3.25
CA LEU A 21 -5.32 -1.64 -4.11
C LEU A 21 -4.56 -2.76 -3.38
N THR A 22 -5.30 -3.75 -2.88
CA THR A 22 -4.74 -4.91 -2.18
C THR A 22 -4.98 -6.20 -2.96
N PRO A 23 -4.08 -7.20 -2.83
CA PRO A 23 -4.26 -8.49 -3.51
C PRO A 23 -5.62 -9.12 -3.21
N ASP A 24 -6.08 -9.04 -1.97
CA ASP A 24 -7.37 -9.56 -1.53
C ASP A 24 -8.57 -8.97 -2.32
N LEU A 25 -8.54 -7.68 -2.64
CA LEU A 25 -9.62 -7.01 -3.37
C LEU A 25 -9.48 -7.08 -4.89
N LEU A 26 -8.25 -7.26 -5.37
CA LEU A 26 -7.91 -7.33 -6.79
C LEU A 26 -7.95 -8.76 -7.33
N THR A 27 -7.96 -9.77 -6.45
CA THR A 27 -8.18 -11.17 -6.82
C THR A 27 -9.51 -11.29 -7.58
N ASP A 28 -9.51 -12.01 -8.69
CA ASP A 28 -10.64 -12.20 -9.62
C ASP A 28 -11.12 -10.95 -10.38
N LYS A 29 -10.45 -9.79 -10.26
CA LYS A 29 -10.77 -8.60 -11.05
C LYS A 29 -9.97 -8.54 -12.34
N SER A 30 -10.65 -8.14 -13.42
CA SER A 30 -9.98 -7.83 -14.68
C SER A 30 -9.25 -6.48 -14.58
N VAL A 31 -8.22 -6.26 -15.40
CA VAL A 31 -7.50 -4.98 -15.47
C VAL A 31 -8.46 -3.80 -15.72
N THR A 32 -9.54 -4.02 -16.48
CA THR A 32 -10.59 -3.02 -16.73
C THR A 32 -11.43 -2.69 -15.49
N ASP A 33 -11.69 -3.67 -14.63
CA ASP A 33 -12.39 -3.43 -13.37
C ASP A 33 -11.50 -2.69 -12.38
N ILE A 34 -10.21 -3.05 -12.34
CA ILE A 34 -9.20 -2.38 -11.52
C ILE A 34 -9.04 -0.92 -11.94
N ALA A 35 -8.98 -0.67 -13.26
CA ALA A 35 -8.97 0.66 -13.85
C ALA A 35 -10.19 1.52 -13.45
N ALA A 36 -11.35 0.88 -13.23
CA ALA A 36 -12.59 1.54 -12.84
C ALA A 36 -12.74 1.77 -11.33
N ILE A 37 -11.82 1.28 -10.50
CA ILE A 37 -11.83 1.53 -9.06
C ILE A 37 -11.64 3.04 -8.83
N GLU A 38 -12.49 3.62 -7.97
CA GLU A 38 -12.38 5.01 -7.55
C GLU A 38 -11.59 5.09 -6.25
N LEU A 39 -10.45 5.77 -6.28
CA LEU A 39 -9.62 6.09 -5.12
C LEU A 39 -9.98 7.47 -4.59
N VAL A 40 -10.04 7.60 -3.27
CA VAL A 40 -10.27 8.89 -2.62
C VAL A 40 -8.98 9.70 -2.68
N THR A 41 -9.06 10.90 -3.25
CA THR A 41 -7.95 11.83 -3.40
C THR A 41 -8.34 13.16 -2.75
N GLY A 42 -7.87 13.40 -1.52
CA GLY A 42 -8.28 14.58 -0.74
C GLY A 42 -9.78 14.64 -0.46
N ASN A 43 -10.51 15.49 -1.19
CA ASN A 43 -11.97 15.68 -1.08
C ASN A 43 -12.75 15.18 -2.31
N SER A 44 -12.07 14.59 -3.29
CA SER A 44 -12.66 14.05 -4.51
C SER A 44 -12.36 12.56 -4.66
N THR A 45 -13.04 11.90 -5.59
CA THR A 45 -12.71 10.55 -6.04
C THR A 45 -12.12 10.62 -7.43
N GLU A 46 -11.05 9.86 -7.66
CA GLU A 46 -10.40 9.73 -8.95
C GLU A 46 -10.21 8.26 -9.28
N ARG A 47 -10.39 7.90 -10.55
CA ARG A 47 -10.22 6.52 -10.99
C ARG A 47 -8.75 6.13 -11.04
N VAL A 48 -8.48 4.85 -10.80
CA VAL A 48 -7.12 4.29 -10.87
C VAL A 48 -6.51 4.51 -12.25
N ASP A 49 -7.29 4.41 -13.34
CA ASP A 49 -6.80 4.63 -14.70
C ASP A 49 -6.29 6.04 -15.01
N SER A 50 -6.86 7.05 -14.36
CA SER A 50 -6.42 8.45 -14.46
C SER A 50 -5.08 8.65 -13.76
N LEU A 51 -4.89 7.98 -12.62
CA LEU A 51 -3.75 8.15 -11.73
C LEU A 51 -2.56 7.24 -12.08
N PHE A 52 -2.84 6.00 -12.48
CA PHE A 52 -1.86 4.94 -12.68
C PHE A 52 -2.01 4.26 -14.04
N ASP A 53 -0.88 3.94 -14.67
CA ASP A 53 -0.81 2.96 -15.74
C ASP A 53 -0.73 1.56 -15.16
N ILE A 54 -1.69 0.71 -15.51
CA ILE A 54 -1.80 -0.67 -15.03
C ILE A 54 -1.21 -1.59 -16.08
N LEU A 55 -0.23 -2.41 -15.69
CA LEU A 55 0.42 -3.40 -16.55
C LEU A 55 0.47 -4.75 -15.83
N GLY A 56 0.14 -5.84 -16.52
CA GLY A 56 0.14 -7.18 -15.91
C GLY A 56 -1.23 -7.60 -15.37
N ASP A 57 -1.30 -8.85 -14.93
CA ASP A 57 -2.53 -9.57 -14.61
C ASP A 57 -2.44 -10.34 -13.28
N ASP A 58 -1.29 -10.32 -12.60
CA ASP A 58 -1.09 -11.05 -11.35
C ASP A 58 -1.48 -10.21 -10.13
N ALA A 59 -2.72 -10.37 -9.68
CA ALA A 59 -3.24 -9.73 -8.47
C ALA A 59 -2.50 -10.16 -7.18
N SER A 60 -1.79 -11.30 -7.19
CA SER A 60 -1.03 -11.78 -6.01
C SER A 60 0.29 -11.04 -5.82
N ASN A 61 0.87 -10.51 -6.90
CA ASN A 61 2.13 -9.77 -6.87
C ASN A 61 1.92 -8.38 -7.45
N ILE A 62 1.67 -7.42 -6.56
CA ILE A 62 1.46 -6.03 -6.92
C ILE A 62 2.78 -5.28 -6.85
N LYS A 63 3.06 -4.47 -7.87
CA LYS A 63 4.20 -3.57 -7.91
C LYS A 63 3.73 -2.14 -8.10
N PHE A 64 4.12 -1.22 -7.23
CA PHE A 64 3.96 0.20 -7.47
C PHE A 64 5.28 0.79 -7.96
N VAL A 65 5.25 1.54 -9.05
CA VAL A 65 6.41 2.18 -9.65
C VAL A 65 6.18 3.68 -9.68
N ASN A 66 7.24 4.46 -9.41
CA ASN A 66 7.19 5.92 -9.33
C ASN A 66 6.29 6.41 -8.18
N SER A 67 6.34 5.72 -7.04
CA SER A 67 5.51 6.03 -5.88
C SER A 67 6.00 7.26 -5.12
N THR A 68 5.05 7.97 -4.50
CA THR A 68 5.30 9.22 -3.76
C THR A 68 4.81 9.10 -2.31
N ASP A 69 5.29 9.99 -1.46
CA ASP A 69 4.91 10.18 -0.05
C ASP A 69 3.42 10.52 0.18
N LYS A 70 2.65 10.68 -0.91
CA LYS A 70 1.22 10.98 -0.90
C LYS A 70 0.32 9.76 -1.06
N LEU A 71 0.89 8.58 -1.26
CA LEU A 71 0.13 7.33 -1.35
C LEU A 71 -0.07 6.75 0.05
N ASP A 72 -1.24 6.95 0.62
CA ASP A 72 -1.59 6.50 1.96
C ASP A 72 -2.31 5.13 1.90
N PHE A 73 -2.28 4.37 3.01
CA PHE A 73 -3.02 3.11 3.19
C PHE A 73 -2.68 1.94 2.23
N ILE A 74 -1.49 1.93 1.65
CA ILE A 74 -1.03 0.78 0.84
C ILE A 74 -0.98 -0.49 1.70
N GLY A 75 -1.60 -1.58 1.23
CA GLY A 75 -1.58 -2.88 1.92
C GLY A 75 -2.50 -2.96 3.14
N ARG A 76 -3.50 -2.08 3.27
CA ARG A 76 -4.46 -2.11 4.37
C ARG A 76 -5.30 -3.40 4.37
N ASN A 77 -5.43 -4.07 5.53
CA ASN A 77 -6.16 -5.34 5.68
C ASN A 77 -5.69 -6.45 4.73
N MET A 78 -4.46 -6.40 4.24
CA MET A 78 -3.93 -7.44 3.37
C MET A 78 -3.70 -8.72 4.17
N THR A 79 -4.12 -9.87 3.62
CA THR A 79 -3.97 -11.18 4.27
C THR A 79 -3.00 -12.10 3.53
N LEU A 80 -2.81 -11.87 2.23
CA LEU A 80 -1.98 -12.69 1.37
C LEU A 80 -1.43 -11.88 0.18
N GLY A 81 -0.45 -12.46 -0.50
CA GLY A 81 0.21 -11.84 -1.65
C GLY A 81 1.47 -11.04 -1.28
N LYS A 82 1.99 -10.31 -2.26
CA LYS A 82 3.18 -9.48 -2.14
C LYS A 82 2.94 -8.11 -2.78
N ILE A 83 3.29 -7.05 -2.07
CA ILE A 83 3.33 -5.69 -2.59
C ILE A 83 4.78 -5.21 -2.62
N SER A 84 5.25 -4.73 -3.76
CA SER A 84 6.58 -4.13 -3.92
C SER A 84 6.41 -2.68 -4.34
N VAL A 85 6.93 -1.73 -3.58
CA VAL A 85 6.86 -0.31 -3.89
C VAL A 85 8.24 0.18 -4.25
N ASP A 86 8.37 0.69 -5.48
CA ASP A 86 9.56 1.36 -5.97
C ASP A 86 9.40 2.89 -5.84
N GLY A 87 9.87 3.42 -4.71
CA GLY A 87 9.70 4.82 -4.32
C GLY A 87 9.23 4.97 -2.88
N ASN A 88 8.68 6.15 -2.60
CA ASN A 88 8.21 6.51 -1.25
C ASN A 88 6.74 6.13 -1.07
N VAL A 89 6.35 5.94 0.19
CA VAL A 89 4.97 5.68 0.60
C VAL A 89 4.57 6.69 1.66
N GLY A 90 3.30 7.08 1.64
CA GLY A 90 2.68 7.88 2.67
C GLY A 90 2.48 7.12 3.98
N GLY A 91 1.52 7.60 4.76
CA GLY A 91 1.18 7.05 6.07
C GLY A 91 0.33 5.79 5.99
N TYR A 92 0.26 5.09 7.13
CA TYR A 92 -0.60 3.91 7.33
C TYR A 92 -0.31 2.73 6.38
N LEU A 93 0.93 2.58 5.92
CA LEU A 93 1.34 1.40 5.17
C LEU A 93 1.14 0.15 6.02
N GLY A 94 0.49 -0.89 5.46
CA GLY A 94 0.28 -2.16 6.15
C GLY A 94 -0.61 -2.06 7.39
N LEU A 95 -1.52 -1.08 7.44
CA LEU A 95 -2.49 -0.97 8.52
C LEU A 95 -3.36 -2.25 8.58
N PHE A 96 -3.42 -2.91 9.74
CA PHE A 96 -4.13 -4.20 9.91
C PHE A 96 -3.61 -5.35 9.05
N LEU A 97 -2.33 -5.35 8.69
CA LEU A 97 -1.75 -6.47 7.95
C LEU A 97 -1.91 -7.77 8.75
N ASP A 98 -2.56 -8.77 8.15
CA ASP A 98 -2.84 -10.09 8.74
C ASP A 98 -2.18 -11.23 7.94
N GLY A 99 -1.29 -10.87 7.02
CA GLY A 99 -0.46 -11.79 6.25
C GLY A 99 0.02 -11.19 4.93
N GLY A 100 0.94 -11.89 4.28
CA GLY A 100 1.62 -11.42 3.06
C GLY A 100 2.90 -10.62 3.33
N GLN A 101 3.47 -10.06 2.26
CA GLN A 101 4.76 -9.36 2.29
C GLN A 101 4.66 -7.99 1.61
N ILE A 102 5.19 -6.96 2.25
CA ILE A 102 5.32 -5.62 1.66
C ILE A 102 6.79 -5.24 1.66
N GLU A 103 7.32 -4.85 0.50
CA GLU A 103 8.69 -4.35 0.36
C GLU A 103 8.66 -2.94 -0.22
N VAL A 104 9.32 -1.99 0.42
CA VAL A 104 9.44 -0.60 0.00
C VAL A 104 10.91 -0.28 -0.21
N THR A 105 11.27 0.26 -1.38
CA THR A 105 12.65 0.67 -1.67
C THR A 105 12.98 2.05 -1.11
N GLY A 106 12.00 2.94 -0.98
CA GLY A 106 12.16 4.28 -0.42
C GLY A 106 11.70 4.42 1.03
N ASP A 107 11.26 5.64 1.36
CA ASP A 107 10.83 6.01 2.70
C ASP A 107 9.33 5.70 2.93
N THR A 108 8.94 5.42 4.17
CA THR A 108 7.53 5.29 4.57
C THR A 108 7.11 6.40 5.53
N GLY A 109 5.83 6.75 5.49
CA GLY A 109 5.24 7.75 6.36
C GLY A 109 4.93 7.26 7.77
N VAL A 110 4.14 8.08 8.47
CA VAL A 110 3.69 7.82 9.84
C VAL A 110 2.79 6.59 9.96
N TYR A 111 2.78 5.94 11.12
CA TYR A 111 1.92 4.78 11.42
C TYR A 111 2.12 3.59 10.47
N THR A 112 3.35 3.39 10.00
CA THR A 112 3.70 2.18 9.25
C THR A 112 3.49 0.93 10.13
N ALA A 113 2.89 -0.13 9.59
CA ALA A 113 2.58 -1.38 10.31
C ALA A 113 1.67 -1.20 11.54
N CYS A 114 0.85 -0.16 11.56
CA CYS A 114 -0.06 0.09 12.67
C CYS A 114 -1.10 -1.04 12.78
N GLU A 115 -1.32 -1.53 14.01
CA GLU A 115 -2.25 -2.65 14.29
C GLU A 115 -2.00 -3.91 13.44
N MET A 116 -0.75 -4.12 13.03
CA MET A 116 -0.32 -5.32 12.31
C MET A 116 -0.42 -6.56 13.21
N LYS A 117 -0.99 -7.64 12.67
CA LYS A 117 -1.18 -8.93 13.35
C LYS A 117 -0.21 -9.99 12.87
N SER A 118 0.07 -10.02 11.57
CA SER A 118 0.90 -11.03 10.92
C SER A 118 1.43 -10.52 9.57
N GLY A 119 2.41 -11.20 9.00
CA GLY A 119 3.06 -10.82 7.74
C GLY A 119 4.44 -10.17 7.94
N GLN A 120 4.98 -9.63 6.86
CA GLN A 120 6.30 -9.00 6.85
C GLN A 120 6.28 -7.69 6.07
N ILE A 121 6.84 -6.63 6.66
CA ILE A 121 7.06 -5.34 6.00
C ILE A 121 8.56 -5.07 6.00
N LYS A 122 9.14 -4.83 4.82
CA LYS A 122 10.55 -4.49 4.64
C LYS A 122 10.66 -3.11 4.01
N ILE A 123 11.45 -2.24 4.62
CA ILE A 123 11.65 -0.85 4.24
C ILE A 123 13.15 -0.66 4.06
N ASN A 124 13.59 -0.36 2.83
CA ASN A 124 15.00 -0.13 2.51
C ASN A 124 15.40 1.36 2.59
N GLY A 125 14.49 2.22 3.08
CA GLY A 125 14.74 3.62 3.40
C GLY A 125 14.39 3.92 4.86
N ASN A 126 13.89 5.11 5.12
CA ASN A 126 13.52 5.54 6.47
C ASN A 126 12.04 5.27 6.74
N ALA A 127 11.75 4.81 7.95
CA ALA A 127 10.38 4.72 8.41
C ALA A 127 10.00 5.96 9.23
N GLY A 128 8.79 6.47 9.01
CA GLY A 128 8.25 7.61 9.75
C GLY A 128 7.93 7.29 11.22
N GLU A 129 7.33 8.24 11.91
CA GLU A 129 6.96 8.09 13.33
C GLU A 129 5.88 7.01 13.54
N PHE A 130 5.85 6.41 14.74
CA PHE A 130 4.86 5.42 15.16
C PHE A 130 4.84 4.12 14.34
N VAL A 131 6.00 3.62 13.89
CA VAL A 131 6.12 2.27 13.31
C VAL A 131 5.63 1.22 14.30
N GLY A 132 4.70 0.36 13.88
CA GLY A 132 4.07 -0.65 14.73
C GLY A 132 3.22 -0.07 15.87
N GLY A 133 2.95 1.25 15.84
CA GLY A 133 2.24 1.96 16.89
C GLY A 133 0.75 1.60 16.98
N ALA A 134 0.11 2.04 18.06
CA ALA A 134 -1.34 2.01 18.21
C ALA A 134 -1.96 3.27 17.63
N ARG A 135 -3.17 3.17 17.08
CA ARG A 135 -3.93 4.38 16.71
C ARG A 135 -4.31 5.17 17.97
N PRO A 136 -4.43 6.50 17.87
CA PRO A 136 -4.93 7.31 18.97
C PRO A 136 -6.26 6.78 19.51
N GLY A 137 -6.31 6.50 20.81
CA GLY A 137 -7.50 5.95 21.48
C GLY A 137 -7.57 4.42 21.56
N TYR A 138 -6.67 3.70 20.91
CA TYR A 138 -6.57 2.23 21.00
C TYR A 138 -5.46 1.80 21.95
N LYS A 139 -5.66 0.65 22.61
CA LYS A 139 -4.71 0.12 23.60
C LYS A 139 -3.56 -0.68 22.99
N ASN A 140 -3.78 -1.28 21.82
CA ASN A 140 -2.85 -2.19 21.19
C ASN A 140 -2.46 -1.66 19.80
N GLY A 141 -1.16 -1.66 19.51
CA GLY A 141 -0.62 -1.42 18.18
C GLY A 141 -0.38 -2.73 17.46
N MET A 142 0.83 -2.91 16.94
CA MET A 142 1.27 -4.19 16.36
C MET A 142 1.20 -5.31 17.41
N THR A 143 0.43 -6.36 17.11
CA THR A 143 0.31 -7.56 17.95
C THR A 143 1.12 -8.76 17.43
N GLY A 144 1.61 -8.69 16.19
CA GLY A 144 2.46 -9.73 15.60
C GLY A 144 2.95 -9.38 14.19
N GLY A 145 3.79 -10.24 13.62
CA GLY A 145 4.47 -10.02 12.34
C GLY A 145 5.88 -9.43 12.49
N ILE A 146 6.50 -9.03 11.37
CA ILE A 146 7.89 -8.51 11.36
C ILE A 146 7.96 -7.23 10.52
N VAL A 147 8.55 -6.18 11.09
CA VAL A 147 8.92 -4.96 10.35
C VAL A 147 10.44 -4.85 10.32
N ILE A 148 11.01 -4.74 9.13
CA ILE A 148 12.46 -4.62 8.89
C ILE A 148 12.70 -3.26 8.27
N VAL A 149 13.52 -2.43 8.90
CA VAL A 149 13.97 -1.14 8.36
C VAL A 149 15.49 -1.23 8.21
N THR A 150 16.01 -1.01 7.01
CA THR A 150 17.44 -1.14 6.67
C THR A 150 17.95 0.10 5.97
#